data_AF-A0A1Q4HZ51-F1
#
_entry.id   AF-A0A1Q4HZ51-F1
#
_cell.length_a   1.000
_cell.length_b   1.000
_cell.length_c   1.000
_cell.angle_alpha   90.00
_cell.angle_beta   90.00
_cell.angle_gamma   90.00
#
_symmetry.space_group_name_H-M   'P 1'
#
loop_
_entity.id
_entity.type
_entity.pdbx_description
1 polymer ?
#
loop_
_entity_poly.entity_id
_entity_poly.type
_entity_poly.pdbx_seq_one_letter_code
_entity_poly.pdbx_strand_id
1 'polypeptide(L)'
;MLRGLVYAAAMVVVRLVQGALINAWQTQAGLFSVVLLLVFIIGVAVWGVFDGRADAIANPDPDRRRDLAMTWLLAGLVAGILSGAVSWLISLVYNGVYTGGLINEVTTFAAFTALCVFLPGIIGVTVGRWRVDRNPPPRQKGTDDERADTDVFSAVRGDDAPTGEIPAAGAQHEERTASVATAERDAPTETIHTAADHEPKTEVIRTDAGDDATQLGGAPKKD
;
A
#
# COMPACT_ATOMS: atom_id res chain seq x y z
N MET A 1 -2.78 12.88 8.81
CA MET A 1 -2.24 14.26 8.84
C MET A 1 -1.27 14.51 10.01
N LEU A 2 -1.68 14.37 11.28
CA LEU A 2 -0.79 14.62 12.44
C LEU A 2 0.55 13.87 12.37
N ARG A 3 0.55 12.59 11.95
CA ARG A 3 1.77 11.76 11.81
C ARG A 3 2.77 12.36 10.82
N GLY A 4 2.27 12.81 9.65
CA GLY A 4 3.10 13.47 8.63
C GLY A 4 3.70 14.76 9.15
N LEU A 5 2.96 15.53 9.95
CA LEU A 5 3.47 16.75 10.59
C LEU A 5 4.57 16.45 11.62
N VAL A 6 4.37 15.43 12.46
CA VAL A 6 5.39 15.02 13.45
C VAL A 6 6.67 14.56 12.76
N TYR A 7 6.57 13.76 11.69
CA TYR A 7 7.75 13.36 10.93
C TYR A 7 8.35 14.50 10.11
N ALA A 8 7.57 15.46 9.63
CA ALA A 8 8.09 16.67 9.00
C ALA A 8 8.98 17.44 9.98
N ALA A 9 8.45 17.71 11.19
CA ALA A 9 9.19 18.42 12.23
C ALA A 9 10.42 17.63 12.68
N ALA A 10 10.28 16.32 12.92
CA ALA A 10 11.39 15.46 13.29
C ALA A 10 12.48 15.45 12.21
N MET A 11 12.12 15.38 10.93
CA MET A 11 13.09 15.39 9.83
C MET A 11 13.85 16.72 9.75
N VAL A 12 13.17 17.86 10.00
CA VAL A 12 13.84 19.16 10.09
C VAL A 12 14.86 19.16 11.23
N VAL A 13 14.48 18.69 12.42
CA VAL A 13 15.40 18.59 13.57
C VAL A 13 16.58 17.69 13.27
N VAL A 14 16.33 16.50 12.69
CA VAL A 14 17.39 15.56 12.28
C VAL A 14 18.37 16.24 11.33
N ARG A 15 17.87 16.99 10.34
CA ARG A 15 18.72 17.73 9.40
C ARG A 15 19.56 18.82 10.07
N LEU A 16 18.98 19.58 10.99
CA LEU A 16 19.71 20.61 11.74
C LEU A 16 20.83 20.01 12.57
N VAL A 17 20.52 18.92 13.28
CA VAL A 17 21.49 18.18 14.09
C VAL A 17 22.57 17.56 13.21
N GLN A 18 22.19 16.98 12.06
CA GLN A 18 23.13 16.43 11.08
C GLN A 18 24.08 17.52 10.53
N GLY A 19 23.56 18.68 10.16
CA GLY A 19 24.38 19.82 9.71
C GLY A 19 25.37 20.30 10.78
N ALA A 20 24.91 20.43 12.03
CA ALA A 20 25.76 20.84 13.15
C ALA A 20 26.86 19.82 13.47
N LEU A 21 26.52 18.52 13.53
CA LEU A 21 27.46 17.42 13.81
C LEU A 21 28.51 17.27 12.73
N ILE A 22 28.10 17.31 11.45
CA ILE A 22 29.01 17.21 10.32
C ILE A 22 29.99 18.38 10.30
N ASN A 23 29.51 19.59 10.63
CA ASN A 23 30.37 20.77 10.70
C ASN A 23 31.40 20.68 11.83
N ALA A 24 31.02 20.13 12.99
CA ALA A 24 31.91 19.96 14.14
C ALA A 24 32.93 18.81 13.96
N TRP A 25 32.52 17.70 13.32
CA TRP A 25 33.32 16.48 13.20
C TRP A 25 33.28 15.91 11.77
N GLN A 26 33.94 16.60 10.85
CA GLN A 26 33.94 16.28 9.42
C GLN A 26 34.48 14.87 9.10
N THR A 27 35.47 14.36 9.85
CA THR A 27 36.06 13.04 9.63
C THR A 27 35.10 11.87 9.87
N GLN A 28 34.03 12.09 10.66
CA GLN A 28 33.01 11.09 10.98
C GLN A 28 31.64 11.42 10.37
N ALA A 29 31.58 12.39 9.44
CA ALA A 29 30.33 12.89 8.85
C ALA A 29 29.42 11.78 8.29
N GLY A 30 30.01 10.79 7.62
CA GLY A 30 29.28 9.64 7.08
C GLY A 30 28.64 8.79 8.17
N LEU A 31 29.34 8.55 9.28
CA LEU A 31 28.86 7.74 10.40
C LEU A 31 27.67 8.42 11.08
N PHE A 32 27.79 9.72 11.39
CA PHE A 32 26.68 10.48 11.97
C PHE A 32 25.44 10.47 11.06
N SER A 33 25.61 10.67 9.75
CA SER A 33 24.50 10.65 8.80
C SER A 33 23.75 9.31 8.81
N VAL A 34 24.48 8.20 8.76
CA VAL A 34 23.88 6.86 8.77
C VAL A 34 23.18 6.59 10.10
N VAL A 35 23.80 6.91 11.23
CA VAL A 35 23.21 6.67 12.55
C VAL A 35 21.93 7.48 12.75
N LEU A 36 21.93 8.78 12.44
CA LEU A 36 20.74 9.61 12.56
C LEU A 36 19.61 9.13 11.64
N LEU A 37 19.94 8.75 10.41
CA LEU A 37 18.96 8.19 9.48
C LEU A 37 18.36 6.88 10.01
N LEU A 38 19.17 5.98 10.55
CA LEU A 38 18.70 4.74 11.15
C LEU A 38 17.80 4.99 12.35
N VAL A 39 18.15 5.90 13.24
CA VAL A 39 17.31 6.28 14.39
C VAL A 39 15.97 6.82 13.92
N PHE A 40 15.95 7.67 12.90
CA PHE A 40 14.72 8.18 12.30
C PHE A 40 13.86 7.04 11.72
N ILE A 41 14.45 6.15 10.92
CA ILE A 41 13.79 4.98 10.33
C ILE A 41 13.21 4.05 11.40
N ILE A 42 13.94 3.83 12.50
CA ILE A 42 13.45 3.02 13.63
C ILE A 42 12.24 3.69 14.27
N GLY A 43 12.28 5.00 14.52
CA GLY A 43 11.14 5.75 15.05
C GLY A 43 9.90 5.62 14.18
N VAL A 44 10.07 5.76 12.86
CA VAL A 44 9.04 5.54 11.84
C VAL A 44 8.44 4.12 11.94
N ALA A 45 9.30 3.11 11.93
CA ALA A 45 8.88 1.71 11.95
C ALA A 45 8.14 1.36 13.26
N VAL A 46 8.62 1.83 14.41
CA VAL A 46 8.01 1.61 15.72
C VAL A 46 6.59 2.19 15.77
N TRP A 47 6.39 3.41 15.29
CA TRP A 47 5.04 3.97 15.17
C TRP A 47 4.21 3.14 14.20
N GLY A 48 4.76 2.76 13.04
CA GLY A 48 4.10 1.84 12.09
C GLY A 48 3.56 0.59 12.79
N VAL A 49 4.36 -0.04 13.65
CA VAL A 49 3.93 -1.21 14.45
C VAL A 49 2.78 -0.86 15.37
N PHE A 50 2.85 0.25 16.11
CA PHE A 50 1.74 0.66 16.99
C PHE A 50 0.45 0.92 16.22
N ASP A 51 0.57 1.54 15.05
CA ASP A 51 -0.56 1.85 14.17
C ASP A 51 -1.21 0.59 13.58
N GLY A 52 -0.41 -0.34 13.08
CA GLY A 52 -0.90 -1.63 12.58
C GLY A 52 -1.53 -2.49 13.68
N ARG A 53 -0.98 -2.44 14.90
CA ARG A 53 -1.58 -3.10 16.07
C ARG A 53 -2.92 -2.48 16.45
N ALA A 54 -2.99 -1.15 16.53
CA ALA A 54 -4.22 -0.45 16.89
C ALA A 54 -5.35 -0.72 15.87
N ASP A 55 -5.01 -0.74 14.58
CA ASP A 55 -5.97 -1.05 13.52
C ASP A 55 -6.46 -2.51 13.56
N ALA A 56 -5.57 -3.47 13.80
CA ALA A 56 -5.96 -4.88 13.93
C ALA A 56 -6.81 -5.16 15.18
N ILE A 57 -6.60 -4.42 16.27
CA ILE A 57 -7.42 -4.53 17.49
C ILE A 57 -8.81 -3.90 17.26
N ALA A 58 -8.88 -2.75 16.57
CA ALA A 58 -10.13 -2.03 16.33
C ALA A 58 -11.00 -2.71 15.26
N ASN A 59 -10.40 -3.37 14.28
CA ASN A 59 -11.10 -4.06 13.19
C ASN A 59 -10.66 -5.53 13.12
N PRO A 60 -11.34 -6.44 13.85
CA PRO A 60 -11.02 -7.86 13.86
C PRO A 60 -11.23 -8.54 12.50
N ASP A 61 -12.09 -7.97 11.66
CA ASP A 61 -12.36 -8.43 10.30
C ASP A 61 -11.31 -7.88 9.32
N PRO A 62 -10.51 -8.74 8.65
CA PRO A 62 -9.47 -8.33 7.71
C PRO A 62 -9.99 -7.41 6.59
N ASP A 63 -11.20 -7.63 6.11
CA ASP A 63 -11.76 -6.92 4.96
C ASP A 63 -12.22 -5.50 5.29
N ARG A 64 -12.40 -5.19 6.59
CA ARG A 64 -12.80 -3.85 7.07
C ARG A 64 -11.63 -3.01 7.57
N ARG A 65 -10.40 -3.48 7.42
CA ARG A 65 -9.20 -2.77 7.87
C ARG A 65 -9.01 -1.47 7.10
N ARG A 66 -8.52 -0.44 7.77
CA ARG A 66 -8.25 0.85 7.11
C ARG A 66 -7.11 0.72 6.12
N ASP A 67 -7.18 1.53 5.05
CA ASP A 67 -6.06 1.69 4.13
C ASP A 67 -4.95 2.56 4.78
N LEU A 68 -4.12 1.88 5.57
CA LEU A 68 -2.94 2.47 6.17
C LEU A 68 -1.83 2.72 5.14
N ALA A 69 -1.84 2.05 3.99
CA ALA A 69 -0.86 2.29 2.92
C ALA A 69 -1.01 3.70 2.37
N MET A 70 -2.22 4.08 1.98
CA MET A 70 -2.50 5.44 1.53
C MET A 70 -2.17 6.47 2.62
N THR A 71 -2.52 6.18 3.87
CA THR A 71 -2.27 7.09 5.00
C THR A 71 -0.78 7.34 5.23
N TRP A 72 0.05 6.29 5.18
CA TRP A 72 1.50 6.39 5.34
C TRP A 72 2.18 7.01 4.12
N LEU A 73 1.64 6.78 2.92
CA LEU A 73 2.12 7.43 1.70
C LEU A 73 1.92 8.94 1.78
N LEU A 74 0.71 9.40 2.11
CA LEU A 74 0.42 10.82 2.29
C LEU A 74 1.25 11.41 3.43
N ALA A 75 1.44 10.69 4.53
CA ALA A 75 2.27 11.15 5.64
C ALA A 75 3.73 11.35 5.20
N GLY A 76 4.31 10.41 4.44
CA GLY A 76 5.66 10.53 3.90
C GLY A 76 5.80 11.68 2.91
N LEU A 77 4.82 11.86 2.01
CA LEU A 77 4.81 12.96 1.04
C LEU A 77 4.76 14.32 1.74
N VAL A 78 3.84 14.49 2.69
CA VAL A 78 3.71 15.71 3.49
C VAL A 78 5.00 15.97 4.28
N ALA A 79 5.57 14.93 4.90
CA ALA A 79 6.83 15.04 5.62
C ALA A 79 7.97 15.49 4.72
N GLY A 80 8.11 14.90 3.53
CA GLY A 80 9.16 15.24 2.57
C GLY A 80 9.06 16.68 2.06
N ILE A 81 7.88 17.08 1.57
CA ILE A 81 7.68 18.42 1.00
C ILE A 81 7.82 19.50 2.07
N LEU A 82 7.14 19.35 3.21
CA LEU A 82 7.19 20.35 4.28
C LEU A 82 8.59 20.44 4.88
N SER A 83 9.26 19.32 5.14
CA SER A 83 10.60 19.35 5.72
C SER A 83 11.63 19.95 4.74
N GLY A 84 11.53 19.67 3.44
CA GLY A 84 12.37 20.27 2.41
C GLY A 84 12.15 21.78 2.31
N ALA A 85 10.90 22.23 2.23
CA ALA A 85 10.57 23.65 2.17
C ALA A 85 11.03 24.41 3.41
N VAL A 86 10.81 23.86 4.61
CA VAL A 86 11.25 24.47 5.88
C VAL A 86 12.77 24.48 5.98
N SER A 87 13.47 23.40 5.61
CA SER A 87 14.93 23.36 5.67
C SER A 87 15.56 24.39 4.72
N TRP A 88 14.99 24.54 3.52
CA TRP A 88 15.37 25.59 2.57
C TRP A 88 15.12 27.00 3.14
N LEU A 89 13.99 27.22 3.80
CA LEU A 89 13.71 28.52 4.43
C LEU A 89 14.73 28.86 5.52
N ILE A 90 15.14 27.86 6.31
CA ILE A 90 16.17 28.03 7.35
C ILE A 90 17.53 28.34 6.73
N SER A 91 17.89 27.72 5.60
CA SER A 91 19.21 27.94 4.99
C SER A 91 19.40 29.36 4.45
N LEU A 92 18.32 30.10 4.18
CA LEU A 92 18.41 31.53 3.84
C LEU A 92 19.00 32.39 4.96
N VAL A 93 18.86 31.96 6.22
CA VAL A 93 19.31 32.72 7.41
C VAL A 93 20.47 32.02 8.11
N TYR A 94 20.64 30.70 7.92
CA TYR A 94 21.66 29.89 8.59
C TYR A 94 22.41 28.97 7.61
N ASN A 95 23.65 29.34 7.28
CA ASN A 95 24.54 28.58 6.38
C ASN A 95 24.98 27.21 6.93
N GLY A 96 24.69 26.89 8.19
CA GLY A 96 24.99 25.58 8.77
C GLY A 96 24.07 24.46 8.27
N VAL A 97 22.97 24.78 7.58
CA VAL A 97 22.13 23.78 6.90
C VAL A 97 22.61 23.64 5.46
N TYR A 98 23.24 22.51 5.15
CA TYR A 98 23.66 22.20 3.78
C TYR A 98 22.43 21.80 2.95
N THR A 99 21.79 22.78 2.30
CA THR A 99 20.64 22.55 1.40
C THR A 99 21.02 22.87 -0.05
N GLY A 100 20.45 22.13 -0.99
CA GLY A 100 20.53 22.48 -2.41
C GLY A 100 19.59 23.62 -2.79
N GLY A 101 19.38 23.81 -4.10
CA GLY A 101 18.32 24.71 -4.58
C GLY A 101 16.92 24.22 -4.20
N LEU A 102 15.94 25.13 -4.07
CA LEU A 102 14.57 24.86 -3.63
C LEU A 102 13.91 23.68 -4.39
N ILE A 103 14.09 23.65 -5.72
CA ILE A 103 13.54 22.59 -6.56
C ILE A 103 14.08 21.22 -6.14
N ASN A 104 15.37 21.11 -5.83
CA ASN A 104 15.99 19.85 -5.42
C ASN A 104 15.52 19.39 -4.02
N GLU A 105 15.28 20.34 -3.11
CA GLU A 105 14.74 20.04 -1.77
C GLU A 105 13.32 19.50 -1.82
N VAL A 106 12.46 20.12 -2.64
CA VAL A 106 11.03 19.77 -2.75
C VAL A 106 10.77 18.56 -3.65
N THR A 107 11.77 18.10 -4.43
CA THR A 107 11.64 16.94 -5.32
C THR A 107 12.48 15.76 -4.83
N THR A 108 13.80 15.79 -5.03
CA THR A 108 14.72 14.69 -4.71
C THR A 108 14.72 14.37 -3.23
N PHE A 109 14.97 15.39 -2.41
CA PHE A 109 15.06 15.21 -0.96
C PHE A 109 13.69 14.94 -0.33
N ALA A 110 12.62 15.54 -0.88
CA ALA A 110 11.26 15.21 -0.48
C ALA A 110 10.91 13.76 -0.82
N ALA A 111 11.25 13.26 -2.01
CA ALA A 111 11.01 11.89 -2.43
C ALA A 111 11.81 10.90 -1.57
N PHE A 112 13.08 11.18 -1.30
CA PHE A 112 13.90 10.38 -0.39
C PHE A 112 13.28 10.30 1.00
N THR A 113 12.88 11.44 1.57
CA THR A 113 12.24 11.50 2.88
C THR A 113 10.92 10.75 2.89
N ALA A 114 10.11 10.91 1.83
CA ALA A 114 8.86 10.19 1.68
C ALA A 114 9.07 8.68 1.66
N LEU A 115 10.10 8.19 0.97
CA LEU A 115 10.46 6.77 0.93
C LEU A 115 10.95 6.26 2.30
N CYS A 116 11.79 7.04 3.00
CA CYS A 116 12.26 6.73 4.34
C CYS A 116 11.15 6.70 5.40
N VAL A 117 10.03 7.40 5.17
CA VAL A 117 8.86 7.36 6.06
C VAL A 117 7.90 6.25 5.64
N PHE A 118 7.60 6.15 4.34
CA PHE A 118 6.60 5.23 3.81
C PHE A 118 7.00 3.77 3.98
N LEU A 119 8.21 3.40 3.54
CA LEU A 119 8.61 2.00 3.45
C LEU A 119 8.76 1.37 4.85
N PRO A 120 9.51 1.95 5.81
CA PRO A 120 9.60 1.42 7.16
C PRO A 120 8.27 1.52 7.91
N GLY A 121 7.46 2.56 7.62
CA GLY A 121 6.14 2.72 8.20
C GLY A 121 5.21 1.56 7.83
N ILE A 122 5.17 1.19 6.55
CA ILE A 122 4.34 0.07 6.09
C ILE A 122 4.87 -1.28 6.55
N ILE A 123 6.18 -1.49 6.55
CA ILE A 123 6.78 -2.69 7.16
C ILE A 123 6.40 -2.77 8.65
N GLY A 124 6.42 -1.66 9.37
CA GLY A 124 5.96 -1.60 10.75
C GLY A 124 4.48 -1.98 10.89
N VAL A 125 3.61 -1.40 10.06
CA VAL A 125 2.17 -1.69 10.07
C VAL A 125 1.87 -3.16 9.82
N THR A 126 2.50 -3.77 8.81
CA THR A 126 2.29 -5.19 8.49
C THR A 126 2.75 -6.09 9.63
N VAL A 127 3.91 -5.79 10.21
CA VAL A 127 4.43 -6.48 11.41
C VAL A 127 3.50 -6.30 12.62
N GLY A 128 2.90 -5.12 12.77
CA GLY A 128 1.93 -4.82 13.83
C GLY A 128 0.64 -5.63 13.70
N ARG A 129 0.07 -5.68 12.49
CA ARG A 129 -1.11 -6.50 12.17
C ARG A 129 -0.82 -7.98 12.39
N TRP A 130 0.30 -8.48 11.87
CA TRP A 130 0.72 -9.87 12.02
C TRP A 130 0.87 -10.32 13.48
N ARG A 131 1.42 -9.46 14.36
CA ARG A 131 1.53 -9.77 15.80
C ARG A 131 0.16 -9.92 16.48
N VAL A 132 -0.84 -9.14 16.08
CA VAL A 132 -2.20 -9.24 16.64
C VAL A 132 -2.94 -10.45 16.08
N ASP A 133 -2.80 -10.71 14.78
CA ASP A 133 -3.44 -11.87 14.12
C ASP A 133 -2.93 -13.21 14.67
N ARG A 134 -1.67 -13.26 15.13
CA ARG A 134 -1.08 -14.41 15.83
C ARG A 134 -1.61 -14.63 17.25
N ASN A 135 -2.13 -13.59 17.91
CA ASN A 135 -2.65 -13.65 19.27
C ASN A 135 -3.96 -12.84 19.36
N PRO A 136 -5.03 -13.32 18.72
CA PRO A 136 -6.27 -12.56 18.60
C PRO A 136 -6.86 -12.31 20.00
N PRO A 137 -7.31 -11.07 20.29
CA PRO A 137 -8.01 -10.81 21.54
C PRO A 137 -9.29 -11.67 21.62
N PRO A 138 -9.69 -12.12 22.82
CA PRO A 138 -10.92 -12.90 22.98
C PRO A 138 -12.10 -12.18 22.34
N ARG A 139 -12.75 -12.80 21.35
CA ARG A 139 -13.95 -12.26 20.72
C ARG A 139 -15.05 -12.15 21.79
N GLN A 140 -15.62 -10.96 21.95
CA GLN A 140 -16.79 -10.76 22.80
C GLN A 140 -17.99 -11.42 22.10
N LYS A 141 -18.60 -12.39 22.79
CA LYS A 141 -19.57 -13.37 22.28
C LYS A 141 -20.97 -12.80 21.98
N GLY A 142 -21.08 -11.52 21.61
CA GLY A 142 -22.35 -10.79 21.56
C GLY A 142 -22.89 -10.43 20.16
N THR A 143 -22.12 -10.68 19.09
CA THR A 143 -22.52 -10.38 17.71
C THR A 143 -22.90 -11.62 16.90
N ASP A 144 -22.90 -12.81 17.51
CA ASP A 144 -23.22 -14.06 16.83
C ASP A 144 -24.73 -14.37 16.81
N ASP A 145 -25.53 -13.77 17.72
CA ASP A 145 -26.98 -13.99 17.77
C ASP A 145 -27.68 -13.35 16.56
N GLU A 146 -27.21 -12.20 16.07
CA GLU A 146 -27.76 -11.55 14.86
C GLU A 146 -27.28 -12.24 13.56
N ARG A 147 -26.21 -13.04 13.64
CA ARG A 147 -25.64 -13.78 12.50
C ARG A 147 -26.24 -15.18 12.35
N ALA A 148 -26.71 -15.78 13.44
CA ALA A 148 -27.51 -17.01 13.40
C ALA A 148 -28.78 -16.82 12.56
N ASP A 149 -29.43 -15.67 12.66
CA ASP A 149 -30.65 -15.37 11.88
C ASP A 149 -30.40 -15.22 10.36
N THR A 150 -29.15 -15.07 9.92
CA THR A 150 -28.78 -14.97 8.50
C THR A 150 -28.10 -16.24 7.97
N ASP A 151 -27.69 -17.17 8.84
CA ASP A 151 -27.09 -18.43 8.41
C ASP A 151 -28.19 -19.46 8.10
N VAL A 152 -28.47 -19.61 6.81
CA VAL A 152 -29.43 -20.57 6.24
C VAL A 152 -29.20 -22.01 6.75
N PHE A 153 -27.97 -22.38 7.10
CA PHE A 153 -27.64 -23.72 7.60
C PHE A 153 -27.85 -23.90 9.11
N SER A 154 -28.06 -22.80 9.84
CA SER A 154 -28.46 -22.81 11.25
C SER A 154 -29.99 -22.84 11.39
N ALA A 155 -30.71 -22.14 10.50
CA ALA A 155 -32.17 -22.19 10.41
C ALA A 155 -32.70 -23.62 10.15
N VAL A 156 -31.98 -24.41 9.34
CA VAL A 156 -32.34 -25.83 9.07
C VAL A 156 -32.03 -26.75 10.26
N ARG A 157 -31.06 -26.41 11.12
CA ARG A 157 -30.75 -27.20 12.32
C ARG A 157 -31.61 -26.84 13.53
N GLY A 158 -32.29 -25.69 13.50
CA GLY A 158 -33.24 -25.28 14.52
C GLY A 158 -34.56 -26.07 14.50
N ASP A 159 -34.83 -26.82 13.43
CA ASP A 159 -36.10 -27.56 13.23
C ASP A 159 -36.02 -29.05 13.65
N ASP A 160 -34.94 -29.47 14.31
CA ASP A 160 -34.83 -30.81 14.93
C ASP A 160 -35.38 -30.78 16.38
N ALA A 161 -36.69 -30.57 16.53
CA ALA A 161 -37.43 -30.82 17.77
C ALA A 161 -38.17 -32.18 17.72
N PRO A 162 -38.27 -32.93 18.83
CA PRO A 162 -38.58 -34.35 18.83
C PRO A 162 -40.07 -34.64 18.57
N THR A 163 -40.31 -35.68 17.76
CA THR A 163 -41.51 -36.52 17.64
C THR A 163 -42.77 -36.03 18.38
N GLY A 164 -43.70 -35.41 17.66
CA GLY A 164 -45.05 -35.10 18.12
C GLY A 164 -46.06 -35.16 16.99
N GLU A 165 -46.77 -36.29 16.90
CA GLU A 165 -48.11 -36.49 16.33
C GLU A 165 -48.36 -36.02 14.88
N ILE A 166 -48.45 -36.99 13.97
CA ILE A 166 -49.04 -36.83 12.64
C ILE A 166 -50.56 -36.64 12.80
N PRO A 167 -51.16 -35.49 12.46
CA PRO A 167 -52.59 -35.43 12.20
C PRO A 167 -52.81 -35.88 10.76
N ALA A 168 -53.23 -37.13 10.61
CA ALA A 168 -53.82 -37.60 9.36
C ALA A 168 -55.15 -36.85 9.16
N ALA A 169 -55.12 -35.76 8.38
CA ALA A 169 -56.33 -35.08 7.93
C ALA A 169 -56.11 -34.44 6.56
N GLY A 170 -56.75 -35.04 5.55
CA GLY A 170 -57.21 -34.32 4.36
C GLY A 170 -56.16 -34.06 3.28
N ALA A 171 -56.01 -35.02 2.36
CA ALA A 171 -55.55 -34.73 1.03
C ALA A 171 -56.48 -33.69 0.37
N GLN A 172 -56.00 -32.46 0.22
CA GLN A 172 -56.43 -31.56 -0.83
C GLN A 172 -55.19 -31.16 -1.62
N HIS A 173 -54.97 -31.88 -2.73
CA HIS A 173 -54.19 -31.38 -3.85
C HIS A 173 -54.90 -30.12 -4.37
N GLU A 174 -54.48 -28.96 -3.91
CA GLU A 174 -54.73 -27.73 -4.64
C GLU A 174 -53.63 -27.62 -5.70
N GLU A 175 -53.97 -28.10 -6.89
CA GLU A 175 -53.17 -28.01 -8.10
C GLU A 175 -53.02 -26.52 -8.45
N ARG A 176 -52.00 -25.90 -7.85
CA ARG A 176 -51.63 -24.51 -8.12
C ARG A 176 -51.08 -24.45 -9.53
N THR A 177 -51.96 -24.23 -10.50
CA THR A 177 -51.65 -23.91 -11.90
C THR A 177 -50.99 -22.53 -11.95
N ALA A 178 -49.72 -22.48 -11.58
CA ALA A 178 -48.89 -21.33 -11.87
C ALA A 178 -48.60 -21.35 -13.37
N SER A 179 -49.08 -20.32 -14.06
CA SER A 179 -48.77 -20.04 -15.47
C SER A 179 -47.26 -19.89 -15.64
N VAL A 180 -46.61 -20.94 -16.14
CA VAL A 180 -45.23 -20.88 -16.62
C VAL A 180 -45.24 -20.01 -17.87
N ALA A 181 -44.70 -18.79 -17.77
CA ALA A 181 -44.37 -18.01 -18.94
C ALA A 181 -43.20 -18.69 -19.65
N THR A 182 -43.49 -19.45 -20.70
CA THR A 182 -42.54 -19.88 -21.71
C THR A 182 -41.97 -18.63 -22.38
N ALA A 183 -40.83 -18.14 -21.89
CA ALA A 183 -39.98 -17.30 -22.71
C ALA A 183 -39.29 -18.22 -23.72
N GLU A 184 -39.85 -18.28 -24.94
CA GLU A 184 -39.13 -18.75 -26.13
C GLU A 184 -37.81 -18.00 -26.22
N ARG A 185 -36.71 -18.68 -25.90
CA ARG A 185 -35.36 -18.19 -26.15
C ARG A 185 -35.00 -18.51 -27.59
N ASP A 186 -35.48 -17.68 -28.50
CA ASP A 186 -35.10 -17.72 -29.90
C ASP A 186 -33.83 -16.87 -30.10
N ALA A 187 -32.67 -17.47 -29.80
CA ALA A 187 -31.36 -16.98 -30.24
C ALA A 187 -30.32 -18.12 -30.16
N PRO A 188 -29.59 -18.42 -31.25
CA PRO A 188 -28.63 -19.52 -31.28
C PRO A 188 -27.48 -19.32 -30.30
N THR A 189 -27.12 -20.41 -29.62
CA THR A 189 -25.89 -20.62 -28.86
C THR A 189 -24.68 -19.99 -29.57
N GLU A 190 -24.04 -19.01 -28.93
CA GLU A 190 -22.73 -18.52 -29.34
C GLU A 190 -21.71 -19.65 -29.10
N THR A 191 -21.29 -20.29 -30.18
CA THR A 191 -20.23 -21.29 -30.18
C THR A 191 -18.89 -20.59 -29.97
N ILE A 192 -18.29 -20.77 -28.79
CA ILE A 192 -16.89 -20.42 -28.57
C ILE A 192 -16.05 -21.34 -29.46
N HIS A 193 -15.56 -20.82 -30.58
CA HIS A 193 -14.57 -21.50 -31.40
C HIS A 193 -13.25 -21.60 -30.61
N THR A 194 -12.98 -22.77 -30.06
CA THR A 194 -11.63 -23.17 -29.68
C THR A 194 -10.98 -23.81 -30.90
N ALA A 195 -10.03 -23.10 -31.53
CA ALA A 195 -8.77 -23.66 -32.02
C ALA A 195 -7.99 -22.61 -32.83
N ALA A 196 -6.71 -22.50 -32.48
CA ALA A 196 -5.56 -22.27 -33.35
C ALA A 196 -5.63 -21.12 -34.36
N ASP A 197 -4.93 -20.02 -34.05
CA ASP A 197 -3.93 -19.39 -34.94
C ASP A 197 -3.60 -17.97 -34.44
N HIS A 198 -2.68 -17.88 -33.47
CA HIS A 198 -1.87 -16.68 -33.28
C HIS A 198 -0.52 -17.07 -32.69
N GLU A 199 0.40 -17.47 -33.57
CA GLU A 199 1.83 -17.33 -33.30
C GLU A 199 2.13 -15.84 -33.10
N PRO A 200 2.74 -15.41 -31.97
CA PRO A 200 3.40 -14.12 -31.95
C PRO A 200 4.67 -14.26 -32.79
N LYS A 201 4.64 -13.75 -34.02
CA LYS A 201 5.82 -13.59 -34.87
C LYS A 201 6.83 -12.71 -34.13
N THR A 202 7.92 -13.33 -33.68
CA THR A 202 9.12 -12.68 -33.15
C THR A 202 9.64 -11.68 -34.19
N GLU A 203 9.65 -10.39 -33.85
CA GLU A 203 10.26 -9.36 -34.68
C GLU A 203 11.79 -9.50 -34.57
N VAL A 204 12.41 -9.95 -35.66
CA VAL A 204 13.86 -10.07 -35.78
C VAL A 204 14.42 -8.72 -36.17
N ILE A 205 15.24 -8.11 -35.30
CA ILE A 205 16.03 -6.92 -35.65
C ILE A 205 17.06 -7.35 -36.70
N ARG A 206 16.82 -7.03 -37.98
CA ARG A 206 17.85 -7.11 -39.02
C ARG A 206 18.88 -6.02 -38.79
N THR A 207 20.09 -6.47 -38.48
CA THR A 207 21.29 -5.63 -38.54
C THR A 207 21.82 -5.74 -39.97
N ASP A 208 21.28 -4.93 -40.88
CA ASP A 208 21.84 -4.80 -42.22
C ASP A 208 22.63 -3.51 -42.30
N ALA A 209 23.92 -3.71 -42.56
CA ALA A 209 24.94 -2.73 -42.78
C ALA A 209 24.71 -1.96 -44.09
N GLY A 210 25.21 -0.73 -44.11
CA GLY A 210 25.63 -0.01 -45.32
C GLY A 210 24.66 1.06 -45.76
N ASP A 211 25.00 2.32 -45.46
CA ASP A 211 25.30 3.22 -46.57
C ASP A 211 26.25 4.36 -46.13
N ASP A 212 27.29 4.49 -46.94
CA ASP A 212 28.37 5.45 -46.93
C ASP A 212 27.89 6.91 -47.04
N ALA A 213 28.49 7.78 -46.22
CA ALA A 213 28.98 9.13 -46.55
C ALA A 213 29.23 9.86 -45.22
N THR A 214 30.46 10.08 -44.77
CA THR A 214 31.25 11.25 -45.19
C THR A 214 32.72 11.06 -44.80
N GLN A 215 33.60 11.37 -45.75
CA GLN A 215 35.05 11.20 -45.75
C GLN A 215 35.81 11.99 -44.67
N LEU A 216 36.70 11.26 -43.97
CA LEU A 216 38.15 11.47 -43.78
C LEU A 216 38.77 12.88 -43.97
N GLY A 217 39.53 13.30 -42.94
CA GLY A 217 40.96 13.62 -43.17
C GLY A 217 41.43 15.06 -42.93
N GLY A 218 41.39 15.56 -41.69
CA GLY A 218 42.14 16.76 -41.28
C GLY A 218 43.51 16.38 -40.69
N ALA A 219 44.58 16.57 -41.45
CA ALA A 219 45.96 16.39 -40.99
C ALA A 219 46.41 17.54 -40.05
N PRO A 220 47.23 17.30 -39.02
CA PRO A 220 47.94 18.37 -38.34
C PRO A 220 49.32 18.61 -39.00
N LYS A 221 49.54 19.83 -39.51
CA LYS A 221 50.88 20.36 -39.78
C LYS A 221 51.61 20.55 -38.44
N LYS A 222 52.82 19.99 -38.34
CA LYS A 222 53.83 20.42 -37.37
C LYS A 222 54.81 21.33 -38.10
N ASP A 223 54.99 22.53 -37.56
CA ASP A 223 56.21 23.32 -37.71
C ASP A 223 57.13 23.00 -36.52
#